data_AF-A0A1F6H0G6-F1
#
_entry.id   AF-A0A1F6H0G6-F1
#
_cell.length_a   1.000
_cell.length_b   1.000
_cell.length_c   1.000
_cell.angle_alpha   90.00
_cell.angle_beta   90.00
_cell.angle_gamma   90.00
#
_symmetry.space_group_name_H-M   'P 1'
#
loop_
_entity.id
_entity.type
_entity.pdbx_description
1 polymer ?
#
loop_
_entity_poly.entity_id
_entity_poly.type
_entity_poly.pdbx_seq_one_letter_code
_entity_poly.pdbx_strand_id
1 'polypeptide(L)'
;MIRDEKAHGSNRFHPEEPSAVGSRNSLNRDNRDEYVESQRIIDEEVDKILNHVNSKLPPEVLEKLHVSGSIKEILHNYFNQGFHNMYSRYLVTVEDEMSKKLRDLVDQEELKNLNRYTPQEVGELIDEIGGLEQFNNTALERSIVNIYNHLQGHLEHGVTDLQARTNKLLREKTDIGLMVGTENAFTLVKGHYSDNKIKPDTVTDVCLSINVAESELLNPIFHFQIGTESIVREILSDYITRQLDQEISSLNRKLAEDGQVELSEADQIIEKLKRLEKYIDFEDNNESPQYKWVSKDFLKTLVGIGSDSQAGQPDPLNVRENIQRIVDRENLRNRGFNKAVTALTQILDKTRLGYQHIENFKQARKVVIREYSELSIHNLPDERYSATLVYYDEKQLREQRNAYCVQIDEFDQQAKKLWDVYERVHEAHKAEQGFLDYQSVAKMFLGGAEPAAKDERGKRGSDPQPVAEPVEAAPVKEWDEVFFVQPKKSEMEKLNDTFAERRKYLTRKFQLLRGKIHDTFKYDNPPERLILDQRLDFLEGQFETYNRQVNPYHLRAGLFLEINLTTIKRKENTMQAVSNVITEFLASVSTGFSDLSREKHLEAATADQYTPSFVGSPGLTART
;
A
#
# COMPACT_ATOMS: atom_id res chain seq x y z
N MET A 1 4.27 46.80 -35.77
CA MET A 1 3.17 46.89 -36.75
C MET A 1 1.88 46.49 -36.03
N ILE A 2 0.88 47.36 -36.12
CA ILE A 2 -0.52 47.23 -35.64
C ILE A 2 -0.68 46.73 -34.20
N ARG A 3 -0.54 47.65 -33.23
CA ARG A 3 -1.26 47.52 -31.96
C ARG A 3 -2.70 47.89 -32.28
N ASP A 4 -3.55 46.90 -32.52
CA ASP A 4 -4.99 47.13 -32.49
C ASP A 4 -5.33 47.65 -31.09
N GLU A 5 -5.80 48.90 -31.00
CA GLU A 5 -6.46 49.43 -29.81
C GLU A 5 -7.72 48.58 -29.57
N LYS A 6 -7.56 47.43 -28.91
CA LYS A 6 -8.68 46.60 -28.48
C LYS A 6 -9.46 47.39 -27.43
N ALA A 7 -10.62 47.90 -27.85
CA ALA A 7 -11.55 48.63 -27.01
C ALA A 7 -11.88 47.82 -25.74
N HIS A 8 -11.62 48.42 -24.57
CA HIS A 8 -11.91 47.79 -23.28
C HIS A 8 -13.42 47.79 -23.04
N GLY A 9 -13.98 46.62 -22.71
CA GLY A 9 -15.40 46.49 -22.37
C GLY A 9 -15.73 47.29 -21.11
N SER A 10 -16.69 48.21 -21.23
CA SER A 10 -17.11 49.09 -20.14
C SER A 10 -17.93 48.31 -19.10
N ASN A 11 -17.54 48.31 -17.83
CA ASN A 11 -18.33 47.79 -16.69
C ASN A 11 -19.48 48.74 -16.29
N ARG A 12 -20.06 49.43 -17.27
CA ARG A 12 -21.17 50.37 -17.07
C ARG A 12 -22.48 49.66 -17.39
N PHE A 13 -23.55 50.05 -16.70
CA PHE A 13 -24.90 49.56 -16.99
C PHE A 13 -25.51 50.46 -18.06
N HIS A 14 -25.75 49.91 -19.24
CA HIS A 14 -26.42 50.62 -20.32
C HIS A 14 -27.16 49.62 -21.23
N PRO A 15 -28.44 49.86 -21.59
CA PRO A 15 -29.25 48.87 -22.32
C PRO A 15 -28.91 48.74 -23.81
N GLU A 16 -28.29 49.76 -24.41
CA GLU A 16 -28.04 49.81 -25.86
C GLU A 16 -26.55 49.85 -26.24
N GLU A 17 -25.65 50.15 -25.29
CA GLU A 17 -24.22 50.22 -25.59
C GLU A 17 -23.64 48.79 -25.66
N PRO A 18 -22.86 48.43 -26.69
CA PRO A 18 -22.25 47.11 -26.80
C PRO A 18 -21.35 46.77 -25.59
N SER A 19 -21.38 45.52 -25.12
CA SER A 19 -20.55 45.01 -23.99
C SER A 19 -20.89 45.54 -22.58
N ALA A 20 -21.84 46.48 -22.46
CA ALA A 20 -22.33 46.98 -21.19
C ALA A 20 -23.18 45.94 -20.45
N VAL A 21 -23.16 45.98 -19.12
CA VAL A 21 -23.91 45.03 -18.29
C VAL A 21 -25.42 45.29 -18.46
N GLY A 22 -26.14 44.31 -18.99
CA GLY A 22 -27.57 44.42 -19.32
C GLY A 22 -27.87 44.93 -20.73
N SER A 23 -26.85 45.05 -21.59
CA SER A 23 -27.02 45.43 -22.98
C SER A 23 -27.76 44.36 -23.79
N ARG A 24 -28.53 44.83 -24.78
CA ARG A 24 -29.18 43.97 -25.79
C ARG A 24 -28.30 43.74 -27.03
N ASN A 25 -27.13 44.40 -27.09
CA ASN A 25 -26.19 44.33 -28.20
C ASN A 25 -24.83 43.78 -27.73
N SER A 26 -24.33 42.75 -28.42
CA SER A 26 -23.00 42.15 -28.21
C SER A 26 -21.93 42.93 -28.97
N LEU A 27 -20.70 42.95 -28.45
CA LEU A 27 -19.56 43.61 -29.08
C LEU A 27 -19.12 42.88 -30.37
N ASN A 28 -19.33 41.56 -30.44
CA ASN A 28 -18.85 40.70 -31.53
C ASN A 28 -19.87 40.59 -32.69
N ARG A 29 -20.71 41.61 -32.88
CA ARG A 29 -21.88 41.57 -33.77
C ARG A 29 -21.61 41.86 -35.25
N ASP A 30 -20.35 42.04 -35.67
CA ASP A 30 -19.87 42.31 -37.04
C ASP A 30 -20.88 42.02 -38.18
N ASN A 31 -21.80 42.97 -38.39
CA ASN A 31 -22.82 43.00 -39.45
C ASN A 31 -23.82 41.80 -39.55
N ARG A 32 -24.10 41.08 -38.46
CA ARG A 32 -25.15 40.03 -38.45
C ARG A 32 -26.57 40.62 -38.26
N ASP A 33 -27.54 40.19 -39.05
CA ASP A 33 -28.95 40.61 -38.93
C ASP A 33 -29.78 39.62 -38.09
N GLU A 34 -30.06 40.02 -36.86
CA GLU A 34 -30.75 39.23 -35.83
C GLU A 34 -32.19 38.89 -36.20
N TYR A 35 -32.86 39.76 -36.95
CA TYR A 35 -34.25 39.50 -37.36
C TYR A 35 -34.32 38.37 -38.38
N VAL A 36 -33.37 38.33 -39.31
CA VAL A 36 -33.33 37.30 -40.35
C VAL A 36 -32.91 35.94 -39.79
N GLU A 37 -31.90 35.91 -38.92
CA GLU A 37 -31.43 34.65 -38.30
C GLU A 37 -32.49 34.05 -37.38
N SER A 38 -33.10 34.87 -36.52
CA SER A 38 -34.15 34.39 -35.62
C SER A 38 -35.39 33.93 -36.38
N GLN A 39 -35.78 34.63 -37.45
CA GLN A 39 -36.89 34.22 -38.30
C GLN A 39 -36.62 32.86 -38.94
N ARG A 40 -35.41 32.60 -39.44
CA ARG A 40 -35.03 31.29 -40.00
C ARG A 40 -35.13 30.18 -38.96
N ILE A 41 -34.66 30.41 -37.73
CA ILE A 41 -34.76 29.42 -36.65
C ILE A 41 -36.21 29.14 -36.28
N ILE A 42 -37.04 30.19 -36.19
CA ILE A 42 -38.47 30.04 -35.90
C ILE A 42 -39.15 29.23 -37.00
N ASP A 43 -38.86 29.52 -38.26
CA ASP A 43 -39.42 28.80 -39.41
C ASP A 43 -39.05 27.32 -39.37
N GLU A 44 -37.78 26.98 -39.08
CA GLU A 44 -37.32 25.59 -38.95
C GLU A 44 -38.02 24.84 -37.80
N GLU A 45 -38.15 25.46 -36.63
CA GLU A 45 -38.78 24.81 -35.47
C GLU A 45 -40.30 24.65 -35.65
N VAL A 46 -40.97 25.66 -36.23
CA VAL A 46 -42.40 25.58 -36.56
C VAL A 46 -42.64 24.44 -37.56
N ASP A 47 -41.80 24.30 -38.59
CA ASP A 47 -41.94 23.23 -39.58
C ASP A 47 -41.66 21.84 -39.00
N LYS A 48 -40.68 21.69 -38.08
CA LYS A 48 -40.46 20.41 -37.35
C LYS A 48 -41.68 20.00 -36.54
N ILE A 49 -42.27 20.94 -35.78
CA ILE A 49 -43.46 20.68 -34.96
C ILE A 49 -44.63 20.32 -35.87
N LEU A 50 -44.81 21.04 -36.97
CA LEU A 50 -45.88 20.78 -37.93
C LEU A 50 -45.75 19.40 -38.57
N ASN A 51 -44.53 18.98 -38.95
CA ASN A 51 -44.25 17.62 -39.42
C ASN A 51 -44.53 16.57 -38.34
N HIS A 52 -44.21 16.86 -37.08
CA HIS A 52 -44.49 15.96 -35.96
C HIS A 52 -45.99 15.78 -35.73
N VAL A 53 -46.76 16.87 -35.77
CA VAL A 53 -48.22 16.86 -35.63
C VAL A 53 -48.88 16.10 -36.78
N ASN A 54 -48.43 16.33 -38.02
CA ASN A 54 -48.94 15.63 -39.20
C ASN A 54 -48.66 14.12 -39.18
N SER A 55 -47.50 13.70 -38.65
CA SER A 55 -47.15 12.27 -38.58
C SER A 55 -47.93 11.48 -37.52
N LYS A 56 -48.43 12.16 -36.47
CA LYS A 56 -49.08 11.50 -35.33
C LYS A 56 -50.60 11.57 -35.33
N LEU A 57 -51.21 12.52 -36.03
CA LEU A 57 -52.66 12.71 -35.99
C LEU A 57 -53.37 12.06 -37.20
N PRO A 58 -54.52 11.38 -37.00
CA PRO A 58 -55.34 10.86 -38.09
C PRO A 58 -55.89 11.98 -39.00
N PRO A 59 -56.15 11.69 -40.30
CA PRO A 59 -56.55 12.69 -41.28
C PRO A 59 -57.87 13.41 -40.94
N GLU A 60 -58.81 12.74 -40.27
CA GLU A 60 -60.10 13.33 -39.86
C GLU A 60 -59.95 14.45 -38.80
N VAL A 61 -58.88 14.40 -37.98
CA VAL A 61 -58.60 15.40 -36.95
C VAL A 61 -57.80 16.56 -37.53
N LEU A 62 -56.92 16.28 -38.50
CA LEU A 62 -56.16 17.29 -39.23
C LEU A 62 -57.08 18.24 -40.01
N GLU A 63 -58.11 17.72 -40.69
CA GLU A 63 -59.10 18.57 -41.39
C GLU A 63 -59.84 19.53 -40.45
N LYS A 64 -60.18 19.09 -39.23
CA LYS A 64 -60.86 19.94 -38.24
C LYS A 64 -59.92 20.98 -37.63
N LEU A 65 -58.64 20.68 -37.50
CA LEU A 65 -57.61 21.59 -37.01
C LEU A 65 -57.37 22.77 -37.96
N HIS A 66 -57.55 22.58 -39.28
CA HIS A 66 -57.44 23.66 -40.27
C HIS A 66 -58.58 24.71 -40.18
N VAL A 67 -59.68 24.44 -39.46
CA VAL A 67 -60.86 25.32 -39.41
C VAL A 67 -60.68 26.49 -38.41
N SER A 68 -59.82 26.38 -37.38
CA SER A 68 -59.63 27.45 -36.38
C SER A 68 -58.46 28.41 -36.67
N GLY A 69 -58.01 28.48 -37.93
CA GLY A 69 -56.80 29.18 -38.36
C GLY A 69 -55.66 28.20 -38.64
N SER A 70 -54.74 28.57 -39.53
CA SER A 70 -53.60 27.71 -39.86
C SER A 70 -52.72 27.56 -38.63
N ILE A 71 -52.52 26.32 -38.14
CA ILE A 71 -51.66 26.01 -36.98
C ILE A 71 -50.30 26.69 -37.10
N LYS A 72 -49.77 26.78 -38.33
CA LYS A 72 -48.51 27.46 -38.64
C LYS A 72 -48.50 28.92 -38.18
N GLU A 73 -49.57 29.68 -38.41
CA GLU A 73 -49.66 31.08 -38.02
C GLU A 73 -49.72 31.26 -36.51
N ILE A 74 -50.45 30.39 -35.80
CA ILE A 74 -50.54 30.41 -34.33
C ILE A 74 -49.17 30.09 -33.72
N LEU A 75 -48.46 29.10 -34.28
CA LEU A 75 -47.12 28.73 -33.83
C LEU A 75 -46.10 29.85 -34.12
N HIS A 76 -46.13 30.47 -35.31
CA HIS A 76 -45.27 31.61 -35.61
C HIS A 76 -45.51 32.77 -34.63
N ASN A 77 -46.76 33.06 -34.29
CA ASN A 77 -47.05 34.18 -33.39
C ASN A 77 -46.59 33.88 -31.94
N TYR A 78 -46.74 32.64 -31.48
CA TYR A 78 -46.26 32.22 -30.17
C TYR A 78 -44.73 32.25 -30.07
N PHE A 79 -44.03 31.76 -31.10
CA PHE A 79 -42.57 31.75 -31.11
C PHE A 79 -41.97 33.15 -31.33
N ASN A 80 -42.56 34.02 -32.16
CA ASN A 80 -41.93 35.27 -32.58
C ASN A 80 -41.52 36.22 -31.45
N GLN A 81 -42.39 36.50 -30.48
CA GLN A 81 -42.10 37.54 -29.48
C GLN A 81 -41.31 37.04 -28.28
N GLY A 82 -41.64 35.85 -27.76
CA GLY A 82 -40.99 35.30 -26.57
C GLY A 82 -39.61 34.74 -26.87
N PHE A 83 -39.49 33.97 -27.96
CA PHE A 83 -38.26 33.28 -28.30
C PHE A 83 -37.18 34.25 -28.77
N HIS A 84 -37.52 35.21 -29.64
CA HIS A 84 -36.57 36.21 -30.12
C HIS A 84 -35.91 36.97 -28.96
N ASN A 85 -36.70 37.52 -28.04
CA ASN A 85 -36.17 38.25 -26.89
C ASN A 85 -35.31 37.40 -25.94
N MET A 86 -35.65 36.13 -25.73
CA MET A 86 -34.83 35.23 -24.91
C MET A 86 -33.54 34.83 -25.63
N TYR A 87 -33.62 34.55 -26.93
CA TYR A 87 -32.50 34.16 -27.76
C TYR A 87 -31.46 35.28 -27.88
N SER A 88 -31.91 36.51 -28.13
CA SER A 88 -31.06 37.71 -28.13
C SER A 88 -30.28 37.86 -26.83
N ARG A 89 -30.95 37.74 -25.68
CA ARG A 89 -30.31 37.86 -24.37
C ARG A 89 -29.31 36.75 -24.10
N TYR A 90 -29.67 35.51 -24.47
CA TYR A 90 -28.79 34.37 -24.32
C TYR A 90 -27.52 34.53 -25.16
N LEU A 91 -27.65 34.88 -26.44
CA LEU A 91 -26.51 35.08 -27.33
C LEU A 91 -25.56 36.17 -26.82
N VAL A 92 -26.10 37.33 -26.44
CA VAL A 92 -25.26 38.44 -25.93
C VAL A 92 -24.53 38.02 -24.66
N THR A 93 -25.21 37.32 -23.74
CA THR A 93 -24.60 36.84 -22.50
C THR A 93 -23.48 35.83 -22.79
N VAL A 94 -23.74 34.84 -23.65
CA VAL A 94 -22.76 33.81 -23.99
C VAL A 94 -21.56 34.42 -24.72
N GLU A 95 -21.78 35.24 -25.75
CA GLU A 95 -20.69 35.82 -26.53
C GLU A 95 -19.82 36.76 -25.69
N ASP A 96 -20.42 37.66 -24.90
CA ASP A 96 -19.65 38.65 -24.15
C ASP A 96 -19.01 38.04 -22.89
N GLU A 97 -19.69 37.16 -22.16
CA GLU A 97 -19.10 36.51 -20.97
C GLU A 97 -18.02 35.50 -21.34
N MET A 98 -18.20 34.71 -22.41
CA MET A 98 -17.14 33.80 -22.90
C MET A 98 -15.94 34.59 -23.40
N SER A 99 -16.16 35.68 -24.14
CA SER A 99 -15.06 36.53 -24.60
C SER A 99 -14.29 37.18 -23.45
N LYS A 100 -14.96 37.59 -22.37
CA LYS A 100 -14.29 38.08 -21.14
C LYS A 100 -13.46 36.98 -20.48
N LYS A 101 -14.04 35.80 -20.23
CA LYS A 101 -13.33 34.67 -19.59
C LYS A 101 -12.16 34.15 -20.43
N LEU A 102 -12.29 34.12 -21.75
CA LEU A 102 -11.23 33.68 -22.65
C LEU A 102 -10.06 34.67 -22.66
N ARG A 103 -10.34 35.99 -22.58
CA ARG A 103 -9.29 37.00 -22.41
C ARG A 103 -8.55 36.84 -21.08
N ASP A 104 -9.27 36.71 -19.97
CA ASP A 104 -8.64 36.51 -18.65
C ASP A 104 -7.74 35.25 -18.63
N LEU A 105 -8.15 34.19 -19.33
CA LEU A 105 -7.35 32.97 -19.49
C LEU A 105 -6.09 33.21 -20.32
N VAL A 106 -6.20 33.92 -21.45
CA VAL A 106 -5.05 34.27 -22.30
C VAL A 106 -4.07 35.15 -21.53
N ASP A 107 -4.55 36.16 -20.79
CA ASP A 107 -3.71 37.03 -19.98
C ASP A 107 -2.98 36.23 -18.88
N GLN A 108 -3.65 35.29 -18.23
CA GLN A 108 -3.02 34.39 -17.25
C GLN A 108 -1.98 33.45 -17.89
N GLU A 109 -2.22 32.98 -19.10
CA GLU A 109 -1.31 32.10 -19.83
C GLU A 109 -0.08 32.87 -20.34
N GLU A 110 -0.26 34.08 -20.86
CA GLU A 110 0.82 34.98 -21.27
C GLU A 110 1.69 35.37 -20.07
N LEU A 111 1.09 35.71 -18.91
CA LEU A 111 1.83 36.05 -17.70
C LEU A 111 2.63 34.84 -17.15
N LYS A 112 2.09 33.63 -17.29
CA LYS A 112 2.80 32.38 -16.95
C LYS A 112 3.94 32.07 -17.92
N ASN A 113 3.76 32.35 -19.21
CA ASN A 113 4.78 32.07 -20.24
C ASN A 113 5.90 33.12 -20.26
N LEU A 114 5.59 34.39 -19.99
CA LEU A 114 6.59 35.47 -19.91
C LEU A 114 7.60 35.24 -18.77
N ASN A 115 7.16 34.65 -17.67
CA ASN A 115 8.04 34.32 -16.53
C ASN A 115 8.87 33.04 -16.76
N ARG A 116 8.62 32.28 -17.83
CA ARG A 116 9.21 30.94 -18.02
C ARG A 116 10.41 30.92 -18.97
N TYR A 117 10.58 31.91 -19.84
CA TYR A 117 11.67 31.94 -20.81
C TYR A 117 12.12 33.37 -21.14
N THR A 118 13.06 33.91 -20.36
CA THR A 118 14.23 34.64 -20.87
C THR A 118 15.17 34.93 -19.70
N PRO A 119 16.11 34.01 -19.36
CA PRO A 119 17.37 34.45 -18.81
C PRO A 119 18.12 35.17 -19.93
N GLN A 120 18.20 36.50 -19.90
CA GLN A 120 19.25 37.17 -20.68
C GLN A 120 20.60 36.69 -20.12
N GLU A 121 21.52 36.31 -20.99
CA GLU A 121 22.86 35.92 -20.57
C GLU A 121 23.46 37.08 -19.79
N VAL A 122 23.84 36.83 -18.53
CA VAL A 122 24.37 37.87 -17.61
C VAL A 122 25.55 38.62 -18.23
N GLY A 123 26.28 37.99 -19.17
CA GLY A 123 27.35 38.61 -19.95
C GLY A 123 26.88 39.72 -20.89
N GLU A 124 25.76 39.54 -21.60
CA GLU A 124 25.24 40.57 -22.53
C GLU A 124 24.73 41.80 -21.78
N LEU A 125 24.06 41.60 -20.63
CA LEU A 125 23.64 42.70 -19.75
C LEU A 125 24.83 43.48 -19.16
N ILE A 126 25.93 42.81 -18.83
CA ILE A 126 27.15 43.45 -18.29
C ILE A 126 27.88 44.26 -19.37
N ASP A 127 27.92 43.76 -20.61
CA ASP A 127 28.52 44.47 -21.74
C ASP A 127 27.64 45.64 -22.22
N GLU A 128 26.31 45.53 -22.20
CA GLU A 128 25.40 46.63 -22.60
C GLU A 128 25.35 47.78 -21.58
N ILE A 129 25.59 47.50 -20.29
CA ILE A 129 25.42 48.49 -19.20
C ILE A 129 26.71 49.26 -18.87
N GLY A 130 27.90 48.83 -19.28
CA GLY A 130 29.10 49.66 -19.09
C GLY A 130 30.47 48.97 -19.08
N GLY A 131 30.56 47.68 -19.39
CA GLY A 131 31.84 46.96 -19.47
C GLY A 131 32.53 46.72 -18.11
N LEU A 132 33.44 45.75 -18.08
CA LEU A 132 34.08 45.17 -16.89
C LEU A 132 34.80 46.18 -15.96
N GLU A 133 35.20 47.35 -16.45
CA GLU A 133 36.02 48.31 -15.68
C GLU A 133 35.23 49.31 -14.83
N GLN A 134 33.91 49.50 -15.02
CA GLN A 134 33.14 50.53 -14.30
C GLN A 134 32.32 50.04 -13.10
N PHE A 135 32.35 48.74 -12.77
CA PHE A 135 31.56 48.21 -11.68
C PHE A 135 32.35 48.07 -10.37
N ASN A 136 31.89 48.76 -9.32
CA ASN A 136 32.24 48.42 -7.94
C ASN A 136 31.74 46.99 -7.65
N ASN A 137 32.69 46.05 -7.54
CA ASN A 137 32.46 44.61 -7.40
C ASN A 137 31.42 44.26 -6.32
N THR A 138 31.34 45.05 -5.25
CA THR A 138 30.40 44.84 -4.13
C THR A 138 28.92 45.04 -4.49
N ALA A 139 28.58 45.93 -5.43
CA ALA A 139 27.19 46.13 -5.84
C ALA A 139 26.71 45.01 -6.77
N LEU A 140 27.58 44.55 -7.68
CA LEU A 140 27.34 43.40 -8.53
C LEU A 140 27.28 42.11 -7.72
N GLU A 141 28.22 41.86 -6.82
CA GLU A 141 28.20 40.70 -5.93
C GLU A 141 26.91 40.64 -5.11
N ARG A 142 26.44 41.77 -4.54
CA ARG A 142 25.15 41.83 -3.84
C ARG A 142 23.96 41.55 -4.76
N SER A 143 24.01 42.02 -6.01
CA SER A 143 22.95 41.74 -7.00
C SER A 143 22.93 40.27 -7.41
N ILE A 144 24.10 39.65 -7.63
CA ILE A 144 24.27 38.24 -8.00
C ILE A 144 23.81 37.35 -6.84
N VAL A 145 24.20 37.66 -5.60
CA VAL A 145 23.75 36.93 -4.41
C VAL A 145 22.25 37.05 -4.23
N ASN A 146 21.66 38.22 -4.46
CA ASN A 146 20.20 38.39 -4.38
C ASN A 146 19.45 37.64 -5.49
N ILE A 147 19.97 37.65 -6.72
CA ILE A 147 19.40 36.89 -7.85
C ILE A 147 19.50 35.39 -7.57
N TYR A 148 20.64 34.92 -7.08
CA TYR A 148 20.86 33.52 -6.74
C TYR A 148 19.95 33.08 -5.58
N ASN A 149 19.84 33.88 -4.51
CA ASN A 149 18.93 33.60 -3.40
C ASN A 149 17.47 33.57 -3.86
N HIS A 150 17.08 34.46 -4.78
CA HIS A 150 15.72 34.47 -5.30
C HIS A 150 15.44 33.28 -6.21
N LEU A 151 16.38 32.91 -7.09
CA LEU A 151 16.30 31.71 -7.92
C LEU A 151 16.27 30.43 -7.08
N GLN A 152 17.13 30.35 -6.07
CA GLN A 152 17.16 29.24 -5.13
C GLN A 152 15.82 29.16 -4.38
N GLY A 153 15.29 30.28 -3.89
CA GLY A 153 13.96 30.30 -3.28
C GLY A 153 12.85 29.84 -4.24
N HIS A 154 12.93 30.21 -5.51
CA HIS A 154 11.96 29.77 -6.53
C HIS A 154 12.09 28.29 -6.88
N LEU A 155 13.32 27.78 -6.95
CA LEU A 155 13.61 26.36 -7.13
C LEU A 155 13.13 25.55 -5.93
N GLU A 156 13.42 26.00 -4.72
CA GLU A 156 12.94 25.40 -3.48
C GLU A 156 11.40 25.38 -3.49
N HIS A 157 10.74 26.50 -3.79
CA HIS A 157 9.28 26.54 -3.90
C HIS A 157 8.74 25.60 -4.99
N GLY A 158 9.37 25.58 -6.18
CA GLY A 158 8.98 24.70 -7.27
C GLY A 158 9.13 23.22 -6.94
N VAL A 159 10.23 22.85 -6.26
CA VAL A 159 10.47 21.49 -5.76
C VAL A 159 9.46 21.14 -4.67
N THR A 160 9.18 22.06 -3.74
CA THR A 160 8.22 21.86 -2.65
C THR A 160 6.79 21.69 -3.19
N ASP A 161 6.39 22.50 -4.16
CA ASP A 161 5.09 22.40 -4.85
C ASP A 161 4.98 21.10 -5.65
N LEU A 162 6.05 20.69 -6.32
CA LEU A 162 6.08 19.44 -7.07
C LEU A 162 5.98 18.24 -6.12
N GLN A 163 6.73 18.25 -5.01
CA GLN A 163 6.60 17.25 -3.95
C GLN A 163 5.19 17.23 -3.36
N ALA A 164 4.60 18.39 -3.06
CA ALA A 164 3.25 18.49 -2.52
C ALA A 164 2.20 17.95 -3.50
N ARG A 165 2.28 18.29 -4.80
CA ARG A 165 1.39 17.77 -5.85
C ARG A 165 1.58 16.29 -6.09
N THR A 166 2.81 15.79 -6.06
CA THR A 166 3.14 14.38 -6.25
C THR A 166 2.62 13.57 -5.07
N ASN A 167 2.86 14.03 -3.84
CA ASN A 167 2.31 13.43 -2.62
C ASN A 167 0.78 13.45 -2.65
N LYS A 168 0.15 14.53 -3.08
CA LYS A 168 -1.31 14.59 -3.25
C LYS A 168 -1.83 13.56 -4.26
N LEU A 169 -1.18 13.44 -5.41
CA LEU A 169 -1.59 12.51 -6.47
C LEU A 169 -1.40 11.05 -6.05
N LEU A 170 -0.33 10.75 -5.32
CA LEU A 170 -0.08 9.41 -4.76
C LEU A 170 -1.03 9.09 -3.60
N ARG A 171 -1.45 10.08 -2.80
CA ARG A 171 -2.52 9.94 -1.79
C ARG A 171 -3.86 9.64 -2.45
N GLU A 172 -4.20 10.37 -3.50
CA GLU A 172 -5.44 10.14 -4.27
C GLU A 172 -5.47 8.75 -4.91
N LYS A 173 -4.31 8.21 -5.29
CA LYS A 173 -4.17 6.82 -5.75
C LYS A 173 -4.17 5.77 -4.64
N THR A 174 -4.28 6.16 -3.38
CA THR A 174 -4.31 5.26 -2.21
C THR A 174 -3.10 4.33 -2.12
N ASP A 175 -1.89 4.83 -2.44
CA ASP A 175 -0.69 4.00 -2.39
C ASP A 175 -0.18 3.79 -0.96
N ILE A 176 -0.06 2.52 -0.54
CA ILE A 176 0.43 2.10 0.78
C ILE A 176 1.87 2.57 1.02
N GLY A 177 2.67 2.62 -0.05
CA GLY A 177 4.08 3.02 0.01
C GLY A 177 4.31 4.49 0.36
N LEU A 178 3.27 5.32 0.41
CA LEU A 178 3.36 6.70 0.88
C LEU A 178 3.08 6.83 2.39
N MET A 179 2.42 5.84 3.00
CA MET A 179 2.12 5.85 4.44
C MET A 179 3.35 5.56 5.30
N VAL A 180 4.27 4.77 4.75
CA VAL A 180 5.56 4.45 5.36
C VAL A 180 6.60 5.22 4.55
N GLY A 181 7.38 6.10 5.19
CA GLY A 181 8.45 6.83 4.48
C GLY A 181 9.31 5.89 3.64
N THR A 182 9.84 6.40 2.51
CA THR A 182 10.59 5.60 1.52
C THR A 182 11.73 4.78 2.13
N GLU A 183 12.34 5.28 3.21
CA GLU A 183 13.44 4.63 3.91
C GLU A 183 13.02 3.36 4.66
N ASN A 184 11.76 3.28 5.12
CA ASN A 184 11.27 2.19 5.95
C ASN A 184 10.28 1.27 5.23
N ALA A 185 10.06 1.47 3.92
CA ALA A 185 9.11 0.71 3.13
C ALA A 185 9.38 -0.80 3.12
N PHE A 186 10.62 -1.23 3.35
CA PHE A 186 11.01 -2.65 3.41
C PHE A 186 10.41 -3.41 4.61
N THR A 187 10.01 -2.69 5.67
CA THR A 187 9.35 -3.28 6.84
C THR A 187 7.87 -3.57 6.60
N LEU A 188 7.27 -3.04 5.52
CA LEU A 188 5.88 -3.29 5.17
C LEU A 188 5.72 -4.69 4.58
N VAL A 189 4.93 -5.53 5.24
CA VAL A 189 4.65 -6.89 4.77
C VAL A 189 3.41 -6.93 3.89
N LYS A 190 2.37 -6.21 4.31
CA LYS A 190 1.08 -6.22 3.64
C LYS A 190 0.30 -4.97 3.98
N GLY A 191 -0.29 -4.35 2.96
CA GLY A 191 -1.37 -3.40 3.14
C GLY A 191 -2.59 -3.85 2.34
N HIS A 192 -3.77 -3.60 2.87
CA HIS A 192 -5.02 -3.94 2.23
C HIS A 192 -6.01 -2.81 2.39
N TYR A 193 -6.57 -2.36 1.27
CA TYR A 193 -7.69 -1.44 1.20
C TYR A 193 -8.92 -2.22 0.76
N SER A 194 -9.99 -2.14 1.55
CA SER A 194 -11.30 -2.64 1.13
C SER A 194 -12.39 -1.68 1.52
N ASP A 195 -13.44 -1.63 0.72
CA ASP A 195 -14.68 -1.01 1.14
C ASP A 195 -15.26 -1.78 2.32
N ASN A 196 -15.79 -1.03 3.28
CA ASN A 196 -16.38 -1.62 4.47
C ASN A 196 -17.71 -2.30 4.09
N LYS A 197 -17.88 -3.57 4.44
CA LYS A 197 -19.08 -4.35 4.09
C LYS A 197 -20.34 -3.91 4.84
N ILE A 198 -20.18 -3.28 6.01
CA ILE A 198 -21.27 -2.93 6.92
C ILE A 198 -21.66 -1.45 6.74
N LYS A 199 -20.69 -0.60 6.39
CA LYS A 199 -20.83 0.85 6.26
C LYS A 199 -20.99 1.24 4.79
N PRO A 200 -21.47 2.46 4.46
CA PRO A 200 -21.62 2.90 3.08
C PRO A 200 -20.27 2.90 2.33
N ASP A 201 -20.33 2.77 1.00
CA ASP A 201 -19.17 2.72 0.07
C ASP A 201 -18.21 3.92 0.15
N THR A 202 -18.59 4.97 0.87
CA THR A 202 -17.72 6.11 1.19
C THR A 202 -16.69 5.81 2.26
N VAL A 203 -16.83 4.69 2.98
CA VAL A 203 -15.97 4.26 4.09
C VAL A 203 -15.07 3.10 3.64
N THR A 204 -13.77 3.24 3.88
CA THR A 204 -12.76 2.23 3.61
C THR A 204 -12.13 1.72 4.89
N ASP A 205 -11.89 0.41 4.91
CA ASP A 205 -11.05 -0.24 5.90
C ASP A 205 -9.65 -0.42 5.31
N VAL A 206 -8.65 0.02 6.07
CA VAL A 206 -7.22 -0.08 5.75
C VAL A 206 -6.57 -0.94 6.82
N CYS A 207 -5.95 -2.04 6.41
CA CYS A 207 -5.14 -2.88 7.28
C CYS A 207 -3.68 -2.76 6.83
N LEU A 208 -2.81 -2.34 7.74
CA LEU A 208 -1.37 -2.22 7.52
C LEU A 208 -0.65 -3.18 8.46
N SER A 209 0.24 -3.99 7.90
CA SER A 209 1.04 -4.96 8.64
C SER A 209 2.51 -4.69 8.41
N ILE A 210 3.20 -4.30 9.48
CA ILE A 210 4.60 -3.90 9.50
C ILE A 210 5.36 -4.92 10.34
N ASN A 211 6.49 -5.39 9.83
CA ASN A 211 7.37 -6.32 10.52
C ASN A 211 8.77 -5.73 10.60
N VAL A 212 9.23 -5.47 11.82
CA VAL A 212 10.60 -5.05 12.11
C VAL A 212 11.37 -6.28 12.57
N ALA A 213 12.44 -6.62 11.85
CA ALA A 213 13.23 -7.80 12.18
C ALA A 213 13.97 -7.61 13.51
N GLU A 214 14.23 -8.70 14.22
CA GLU A 214 14.98 -8.66 15.48
C GLU A 214 16.37 -8.03 15.34
N SER A 215 17.04 -8.25 14.21
CA SER A 215 18.34 -7.65 13.88
C SER A 215 18.30 -6.12 13.73
N GLU A 216 17.13 -5.53 13.51
CA GLU A 216 16.96 -4.09 13.30
C GLU A 216 16.51 -3.36 14.58
N LEU A 217 16.18 -4.11 15.64
CA LEU A 217 15.70 -3.53 16.89
C LEU A 217 16.86 -2.90 17.67
N LEU A 218 16.66 -1.65 18.10
CA LEU A 218 17.61 -0.93 18.97
C LEU A 218 17.84 -1.61 20.33
N ASN A 219 16.82 -2.29 20.85
CA ASN A 219 16.92 -3.04 22.10
C ASN A 219 16.38 -4.45 21.84
N PRO A 220 17.13 -5.50 22.21
CA PRO A 220 16.65 -6.87 22.06
C PRO A 220 15.39 -7.09 22.91
N ILE A 221 14.46 -7.88 22.36
CA ILE A 221 13.20 -8.21 23.02
C ILE A 221 13.19 -9.71 23.29
N PHE A 222 13.13 -10.07 24.56
CA PHE A 222 13.07 -11.48 24.95
C PHE A 222 11.63 -11.95 25.14
N HIS A 223 11.31 -13.12 24.59
CA HIS A 223 10.09 -13.83 24.94
C HIS A 223 10.13 -14.28 26.41
N PHE A 224 8.98 -14.33 27.07
CA PHE A 224 8.90 -14.56 28.52
C PHE A 224 9.45 -15.93 28.96
N GLN A 225 9.30 -16.94 28.11
CA GLN A 225 9.71 -18.32 28.38
C GLN A 225 11.20 -18.59 28.12
N ILE A 226 11.96 -17.63 27.59
CA ILE A 226 13.39 -17.82 27.33
C ILE A 226 14.13 -17.98 28.65
N GLY A 227 14.99 -18.99 28.73
CA GLY A 227 15.83 -19.26 29.89
C GLY A 227 16.81 -18.12 30.14
N THR A 228 17.12 -17.87 31.41
CA THR A 228 18.08 -16.81 31.78
C THR A 228 19.47 -17.05 31.16
N GLU A 229 19.81 -18.31 30.87
CA GLU A 229 21.04 -18.68 30.19
C GLU A 229 21.22 -17.99 28.83
N SER A 230 20.20 -18.03 27.96
CA SER A 230 20.27 -17.43 26.62
C SER A 230 20.47 -15.92 26.71
N ILE A 231 19.77 -15.26 27.65
CA ILE A 231 19.89 -13.83 27.91
C ILE A 231 21.31 -13.48 28.36
N VAL A 232 21.87 -14.25 29.31
CA VAL A 232 23.23 -14.02 29.82
C VAL A 232 24.28 -14.24 28.72
N ARG A 233 24.10 -15.27 27.89
CA ARG A 233 24.99 -15.55 26.75
C ARG A 233 25.01 -14.39 25.76
N GLU A 234 23.84 -13.84 25.41
CA GLU A 234 23.74 -12.72 24.49
C GLU A 234 24.38 -11.44 25.06
N ILE A 235 24.14 -11.13 26.34
CA ILE A 235 24.77 -9.98 27.02
C ILE A 235 26.29 -10.12 27.05
N LEU A 236 26.80 -11.32 27.30
CA LEU A 236 28.25 -11.58 27.27
C LEU A 236 28.83 -11.42 25.86
N SER A 237 28.14 -11.91 24.83
CA SER A 237 28.54 -11.71 23.43
C SER A 237 28.56 -10.23 23.04
N ASP A 238 27.55 -9.47 23.44
CA ASP A 238 27.46 -8.01 23.22
C ASP A 238 28.57 -7.26 23.99
N TYR A 239 28.90 -7.70 25.20
CA TYR A 239 30.02 -7.14 25.96
C TYR A 239 31.37 -7.40 25.28
N ILE A 240 31.62 -8.63 24.82
CA ILE A 240 32.87 -8.99 24.14
C ILE A 240 33.02 -8.21 22.83
N THR A 241 31.96 -8.11 22.03
CA THR A 241 31.99 -7.33 20.78
C THR A 241 32.28 -5.86 21.02
N ARG A 242 31.68 -5.24 22.05
CA ARG A 242 32.00 -3.84 22.43
C ARG A 242 33.44 -3.66 22.88
N GLN A 243 34.01 -4.62 23.62
CA GLN A 243 35.43 -4.57 24.00
C GLN A 243 36.34 -4.65 22.76
N LEU A 244 36.01 -5.53 21.80
CA LEU A 244 36.73 -5.62 20.53
C LEU A 244 36.65 -4.32 19.72
N ASP A 245 35.50 -3.68 19.69
CA ASP A 245 35.31 -2.39 19.00
C ASP A 245 36.12 -1.27 19.65
N GLN A 246 36.19 -1.23 20.98
CA GLN A 246 37.03 -0.29 21.72
C GLN A 246 38.53 -0.54 21.47
N GLU A 247 38.95 -1.80 21.47
CA GLU A 247 40.34 -2.15 21.16
C GLU A 247 40.73 -1.72 19.75
N ILE A 248 39.86 -1.92 18.75
CA ILE A 248 40.12 -1.51 17.37
C ILE A 248 40.10 -0.01 17.21
N SER A 249 39.16 0.68 17.87
CA SER A 249 39.17 2.14 17.90
C SER A 249 40.48 2.68 18.49
N SER A 250 41.00 2.04 19.53
CA SER A 250 42.30 2.39 20.12
C SER A 250 43.48 2.12 19.18
N LEU A 251 43.37 1.12 18.31
CA LEU A 251 44.40 0.78 17.34
C LEU A 251 44.37 1.70 16.13
N ASN A 252 43.19 2.01 15.59
CA ASN A 252 43.04 3.04 14.57
C ASN A 252 43.61 4.37 15.05
N ARG A 253 43.35 4.74 16.32
CA ARG A 253 43.95 5.93 16.92
C ARG A 253 45.48 5.86 16.98
N LYS A 254 46.06 4.71 17.36
CA LYS A 254 47.52 4.53 17.38
C LYS A 254 48.13 4.59 15.97
N LEU A 255 47.49 3.98 14.98
CA LEU A 255 47.92 4.04 13.58
C LEU A 255 47.86 5.47 13.04
N ALA A 256 46.84 6.24 13.40
CA ALA A 256 46.73 7.65 13.06
C ALA A 256 47.82 8.50 13.76
N GLU A 257 48.11 8.24 15.04
CA GLU A 257 49.21 8.89 15.79
C GLU A 257 50.59 8.55 15.19
N ASP A 258 50.77 7.33 14.66
CA ASP A 258 51.97 6.87 13.97
C ASP A 258 52.06 7.34 12.50
N GLY A 259 51.04 8.08 12.01
CA GLY A 259 50.98 8.61 10.63
C GLY A 259 50.75 7.55 9.55
N GLN A 260 50.27 6.36 9.93
CA GLN A 260 49.90 5.28 9.02
C GLN A 260 48.44 5.40 8.58
N VAL A 261 48.11 4.76 7.45
CA VAL A 261 46.74 4.72 6.92
C VAL A 261 45.84 3.97 7.89
N GLU A 262 44.67 4.53 8.19
CA GLU A 262 43.65 3.89 9.02
C GLU A 262 43.22 2.54 8.41
N LEU A 263 42.83 1.58 9.26
CA LEU A 263 42.41 0.26 8.81
C LEU A 263 41.12 0.36 7.99
N SER A 264 41.13 -0.24 6.79
CA SER A 264 39.95 -0.44 5.96
C SER A 264 38.91 -1.32 6.68
N GLU A 265 37.62 -1.20 6.36
CA GLU A 265 36.54 -2.00 6.97
C GLU A 265 36.83 -3.52 6.95
N ALA A 266 37.37 -4.03 5.84
CA ALA A 266 37.74 -5.43 5.70
C ALA A 266 38.90 -5.82 6.64
N ASP A 267 39.89 -4.94 6.79
CA ASP A 267 41.03 -5.16 7.69
C ASP A 267 40.61 -5.06 9.16
N GLN A 268 39.67 -4.17 9.48
CA GLN A 268 39.06 -4.09 10.81
C GLN A 268 38.35 -5.41 11.16
N ILE A 269 37.62 -6.03 10.22
CA ILE A 269 36.98 -7.34 10.46
C ILE A 269 38.01 -8.43 10.71
N ILE A 270 39.09 -8.48 9.92
CA ILE A 270 40.17 -9.46 10.10
C ILE A 270 40.86 -9.27 11.47
N GLU A 271 41.10 -8.02 11.85
CA GLU A 271 41.67 -7.67 13.15
C GLU A 271 40.70 -7.94 14.32
N LYS A 272 39.37 -7.81 14.12
CA LYS A 272 38.35 -8.29 15.07
C LYS A 272 38.48 -9.80 15.27
N LEU A 273 38.56 -10.55 14.18
CA LEU A 273 38.65 -12.02 14.23
C LEU A 273 39.92 -12.50 14.95
N LYS A 274 41.08 -11.94 14.65
CA LYS A 274 42.34 -12.27 15.35
C LYS A 274 42.29 -11.96 16.84
N ARG A 275 41.58 -10.90 17.25
CA ARG A 275 41.42 -10.55 18.65
C ARG A 275 40.34 -11.37 19.33
N LEU A 276 39.30 -11.77 18.60
CA LEU A 276 38.24 -12.65 19.09
C LEU A 276 38.80 -13.99 19.57
N GLU A 277 39.84 -14.52 18.93
CA GLU A 277 40.56 -15.74 19.38
C GLU A 277 41.11 -15.60 20.81
N LYS A 278 41.41 -14.38 21.27
CA LYS A 278 41.83 -14.14 22.67
C LYS A 278 40.68 -14.25 23.67
N TYR A 279 39.44 -14.08 23.20
CA TYR A 279 38.22 -14.10 23.99
C TYR A 279 37.44 -15.41 23.86
N ILE A 280 37.58 -16.11 22.72
CA ILE A 280 36.92 -17.37 22.39
C ILE A 280 37.98 -18.35 21.88
N ASP A 281 38.28 -19.38 22.65
CA ASP A 281 39.12 -20.50 22.23
C ASP A 281 38.25 -21.67 21.74
N PHE A 282 38.63 -22.32 20.64
CA PHE A 282 37.87 -23.44 20.06
C PHE A 282 38.22 -24.79 20.69
N GLU A 283 39.29 -24.85 21.49
CA GLU A 283 39.71 -26.06 22.20
C GLU A 283 39.19 -26.10 23.65
N ASP A 284 38.69 -27.26 24.05
CA ASP A 284 38.00 -27.51 25.31
C ASP A 284 39.00 -27.74 26.48
N ASN A 285 40.00 -26.86 26.61
CA ASN A 285 41.07 -26.97 27.61
C ASN A 285 40.73 -26.19 28.91
N ASN A 286 41.10 -26.75 30.08
CA ASN A 286 40.79 -26.16 31.40
C ASN A 286 41.46 -24.79 31.66
N GLU A 287 42.42 -24.37 30.84
CA GLU A 287 43.13 -23.08 30.93
C GLU A 287 42.71 -22.10 29.82
N SER A 288 41.58 -22.31 29.15
CA SER A 288 41.16 -21.41 28.07
C SER A 288 40.88 -19.99 28.58
N PRO A 289 41.22 -18.94 27.81
CA PRO A 289 40.98 -17.55 28.20
C PRO A 289 39.49 -17.17 28.31
N GLN A 290 38.58 -17.97 27.75
CA GLN A 290 37.13 -17.89 27.99
C GLN A 290 36.81 -18.04 29.49
N TYR A 291 37.56 -18.88 30.20
CA TYR A 291 37.36 -19.17 31.62
C TYR A 291 37.93 -18.11 32.57
N LYS A 292 38.61 -17.06 32.08
CA LYS A 292 38.99 -15.89 32.90
C LYS A 292 37.81 -15.03 33.31
N TRP A 293 36.74 -15.03 32.50
CA TRP A 293 35.58 -14.15 32.70
C TRP A 293 34.36 -14.92 33.19
N VAL A 294 34.17 -16.16 32.69
CA VAL A 294 33.05 -17.00 33.07
C VAL A 294 33.55 -18.42 33.29
N SER A 295 33.52 -18.92 34.52
CA SER A 295 33.99 -20.28 34.81
C SER A 295 33.11 -21.33 34.13
N LYS A 296 33.70 -22.47 33.74
CA LYS A 296 32.96 -23.62 33.19
C LYS A 296 31.85 -24.07 34.13
N ASP A 297 32.08 -23.94 35.43
CA ASP A 297 31.12 -24.22 36.49
C ASP A 297 29.98 -23.18 36.55
N PHE A 298 30.23 -21.92 36.21
CA PHE A 298 29.19 -20.89 36.09
C PHE A 298 28.26 -21.14 34.90
N LEU A 299 28.79 -21.50 33.72
CA LEU A 299 27.95 -21.87 32.58
C LEU A 299 27.19 -23.18 32.82
N LYS A 300 27.82 -24.18 33.43
CA LYS A 300 27.16 -25.44 33.80
C LYS A 300 26.08 -25.27 34.87
N THR A 301 26.26 -24.33 35.81
CA THR A 301 25.23 -23.99 36.80
C THR A 301 24.09 -23.15 36.20
N LEU A 302 24.34 -22.41 35.11
CA LEU A 302 23.31 -21.68 34.36
C LEU A 302 22.37 -22.58 33.54
N VAL A 303 22.84 -23.73 33.06
CA VAL A 303 22.02 -24.70 32.32
C VAL A 303 20.87 -25.18 33.22
N GLY A 304 19.64 -24.83 32.85
CA GLY A 304 18.40 -25.22 33.56
C GLY A 304 17.68 -24.12 34.33
N ILE A 305 18.14 -22.86 34.31
CA ILE A 305 17.40 -21.72 34.90
C ILE A 305 16.29 -21.25 33.94
N GLY A 306 15.18 -21.99 33.91
CA GLY A 306 13.91 -21.56 33.33
C GLY A 306 13.05 -20.77 34.33
N SER A 307 11.93 -20.19 33.87
CA SER A 307 10.98 -19.48 34.75
C SER A 307 10.26 -20.40 35.76
N ASP A 308 10.29 -21.71 35.54
CA ASP A 308 9.76 -22.72 36.45
C ASP A 308 10.92 -23.59 36.99
N SER A 309 11.33 -23.31 38.22
CA SER A 309 12.41 -24.04 38.89
C SER A 309 11.96 -25.47 39.24
N GLN A 310 12.61 -26.48 38.64
CA GLN A 310 12.64 -27.82 39.22
C GLN A 310 13.59 -27.82 40.42
N ALA A 311 13.02 -28.05 41.61
CA ALA A 311 13.66 -27.99 42.94
C ALA A 311 14.65 -29.15 43.22
N GLY A 312 15.59 -29.42 42.30
CA GLY A 312 16.33 -30.68 42.30
C GLY A 312 17.82 -30.64 42.68
N GLN A 313 18.49 -29.48 42.64
CA GLN A 313 19.92 -29.42 42.96
C GLN A 313 20.26 -28.20 43.82
N PRO A 314 20.76 -28.41 45.07
CA PRO A 314 21.22 -27.31 45.91
C PRO A 314 22.45 -26.65 45.27
N ASP A 315 22.33 -25.35 45.01
CA ASP A 315 23.42 -24.51 44.53
C ASP A 315 24.21 -24.02 45.77
N PRO A 316 25.45 -24.50 46.02
CA PRO A 316 26.19 -24.21 47.24
C PRO A 316 26.57 -22.72 47.39
N LEU A 317 26.42 -21.90 46.34
CA LEU A 317 26.82 -20.50 46.32
C LEU A 317 25.68 -19.52 46.00
N ASN A 318 24.41 -19.97 45.92
CA ASN A 318 23.24 -19.14 45.57
C ASN A 318 23.44 -18.30 44.29
N VAL A 319 24.32 -18.74 43.38
CA VAL A 319 24.68 -17.99 42.17
C VAL A 319 23.46 -17.89 41.26
N ARG A 320 22.68 -18.98 41.15
CA ARG A 320 21.43 -19.02 40.39
C ARG A 320 20.42 -17.98 40.85
N GLU A 321 20.18 -17.90 42.15
CA GLU A 321 19.24 -16.95 42.74
C GLU A 321 19.72 -15.51 42.59
N ASN A 322 21.03 -15.27 42.73
CA ASN A 322 21.62 -13.94 42.55
C ASN A 322 21.53 -13.46 41.10
N ILE A 323 21.78 -14.32 40.10
CA ILE A 323 21.62 -13.97 38.69
C ILE A 323 20.16 -13.69 38.37
N GLN A 324 19.23 -14.53 38.85
CA GLN A 324 17.81 -14.30 38.66
C GLN A 324 17.38 -12.97 39.29
N ARG A 325 17.83 -12.67 40.51
CA ARG A 325 17.61 -11.38 41.17
C ARG A 325 18.19 -10.20 40.39
N ILE A 326 19.35 -10.34 39.75
CA ILE A 326 19.95 -9.29 38.91
C ILE A 326 19.09 -9.07 37.66
N VAL A 327 18.71 -10.14 36.97
CA VAL A 327 17.89 -10.08 35.75
C VAL A 327 16.51 -9.49 36.03
N ASP A 328 15.91 -9.85 37.17
CA ASP A 328 14.63 -9.31 37.62
C ASP A 328 14.75 -7.85 38.08
N ARG A 329 15.82 -7.50 38.82
CA ARG A 329 16.08 -6.11 39.27
C ARG A 329 16.30 -5.17 38.10
N GLU A 330 17.09 -5.59 37.12
CA GLU A 330 17.33 -4.81 35.91
C GLU A 330 16.19 -4.92 34.88
N ASN A 331 15.20 -5.77 35.17
CA ASN A 331 14.01 -6.00 34.34
C ASN A 331 14.36 -6.25 32.85
N LEU A 332 15.49 -6.95 32.62
CA LEU A 332 16.08 -7.11 31.29
C LEU A 332 15.11 -7.78 30.32
N ARG A 333 14.32 -8.73 30.81
CA ARG A 333 13.29 -9.44 30.02
C ARG A 333 12.25 -8.49 29.43
N ASN A 334 11.77 -7.52 30.21
CA ASN A 334 10.67 -6.65 29.80
C ASN A 334 11.14 -5.31 29.23
N ARG A 335 12.40 -4.94 29.42
CA ARG A 335 12.95 -3.62 29.07
C ARG A 335 12.74 -3.28 27.59
N GLY A 336 13.11 -4.18 26.67
CA GLY A 336 12.97 -3.95 25.23
C GLY A 336 11.51 -3.72 24.81
N PHE A 337 10.62 -4.64 25.18
CA PHE A 337 9.21 -4.54 24.85
C PHE A 337 8.53 -3.33 25.49
N ASN A 338 8.82 -3.03 26.77
CA ASN A 338 8.26 -1.87 27.45
C ASN A 338 8.73 -0.55 26.81
N LYS A 339 9.98 -0.47 26.34
CA LYS A 339 10.46 0.69 25.59
C LYS A 339 9.67 0.88 24.29
N ALA A 340 9.42 -0.18 23.53
CA ALA A 340 8.63 -0.10 22.30
C ALA A 340 7.18 0.35 22.58
N VAL A 341 6.54 -0.19 23.63
CA VAL A 341 5.19 0.22 24.04
C VAL A 341 5.16 1.67 24.52
N THR A 342 6.17 2.10 25.28
CA THR A 342 6.29 3.48 25.76
C THR A 342 6.51 4.44 24.60
N ALA A 343 7.36 4.09 23.63
CA ALA A 343 7.56 4.88 22.43
C ALA A 343 6.25 5.04 21.65
N LEU A 344 5.53 3.94 21.42
CA LEU A 344 4.27 3.97 20.67
C LEU A 344 3.20 4.84 21.38
N THR A 345 3.05 4.68 22.69
CA THR A 345 2.08 5.50 23.48
C THR A 345 2.47 6.98 23.51
N GLN A 346 3.75 7.31 23.70
CA GLN A 346 4.24 8.69 23.65
C GLN A 346 4.00 9.36 22.29
N ILE A 347 4.21 8.62 21.20
CA ILE A 347 4.00 9.13 19.84
C ILE A 347 2.50 9.34 19.56
N LEU A 348 1.65 8.42 20.00
CA LEU A 348 0.20 8.60 19.89
C LEU A 348 -0.27 9.85 20.63
N ASP A 349 0.21 10.08 21.85
CA ASP A 349 -0.12 11.27 22.64
C ASP A 349 0.38 12.56 21.97
N LYS A 350 1.60 12.55 21.40
CA LYS A 350 2.20 13.70 20.71
C LYS A 350 1.46 14.07 19.41
N THR A 351 1.07 13.07 18.63
CA THR A 351 0.39 13.26 17.32
C THR A 351 -1.10 13.60 17.45
N ARG A 352 -1.62 13.70 18.69
CA ARG A 352 -3.04 13.92 19.02
C ARG A 352 -3.96 12.79 18.53
N LEU A 353 -3.41 11.61 18.22
CA LEU A 353 -4.20 10.40 18.08
C LEU A 353 -4.46 9.85 19.48
N GLY A 354 -5.55 10.31 20.08
CA GLY A 354 -5.97 9.83 21.39
C GLY A 354 -6.46 8.40 21.33
N TYR A 355 -6.22 7.64 22.40
CA TYR A 355 -6.78 6.31 22.59
C TYR A 355 -7.53 6.23 23.92
N GLN A 356 -8.65 5.52 23.95
CA GLN A 356 -9.42 5.29 25.17
C GLN A 356 -9.00 4.01 25.89
N HIS A 357 -8.52 3.01 25.15
CA HIS A 357 -8.32 1.66 25.68
C HIS A 357 -6.97 1.07 25.30
N ILE A 358 -6.22 0.59 26.31
CA ILE A 358 -4.98 -0.18 26.14
C ILE A 358 -5.09 -1.50 26.91
N GLU A 359 -4.86 -2.61 26.21
CA GLU A 359 -4.62 -3.92 26.80
C GLU A 359 -3.15 -4.31 26.62
N ASN A 360 -2.40 -4.50 27.72
CA ASN A 360 -1.01 -4.94 27.67
C ASN A 360 -0.84 -6.36 28.25
N PHE A 361 -0.70 -7.34 27.36
CA PHE A 361 -0.40 -8.73 27.70
C PHE A 361 1.11 -8.94 27.78
N LYS A 362 1.69 -8.67 28.96
CA LYS A 362 3.14 -8.72 29.19
C LYS A 362 3.76 -10.09 28.91
N GLN A 363 3.07 -11.18 29.26
CA GLN A 363 3.55 -12.55 29.06
C GLN A 363 3.55 -12.95 27.58
N ALA A 364 2.48 -12.59 26.86
CA ALA A 364 2.34 -12.87 25.44
C ALA A 364 3.09 -11.88 24.55
N ARG A 365 3.75 -10.86 25.12
CA ARG A 365 4.39 -9.75 24.40
C ARG A 365 3.45 -9.14 23.35
N LYS A 366 2.21 -8.87 23.77
CA LYS A 366 1.16 -8.30 22.92
C LYS A 366 0.54 -7.07 23.58
N VAL A 367 0.49 -5.97 22.86
CA VAL A 367 -0.27 -4.78 23.24
C VAL A 367 -1.33 -4.49 22.19
N VAL A 368 -2.55 -4.24 22.63
CA VAL A 368 -3.66 -3.80 21.78
C VAL A 368 -4.08 -2.42 22.24
N ILE A 369 -3.97 -1.45 21.35
CA ILE A 369 -4.42 -0.07 21.56
C ILE A 369 -5.61 0.18 20.65
N ARG A 370 -6.70 0.68 21.22
CA ARG A 370 -7.92 1.03 20.51
C ARG A 370 -8.32 2.45 20.83
N GLU A 371 -8.74 3.18 19.80
CA GLU A 371 -9.30 4.52 19.99
C GLU A 371 -10.53 4.49 20.89
N TYR A 372 -11.40 3.49 20.71
CA TYR A 372 -12.63 3.30 21.47
C TYR A 372 -12.59 2.00 22.28
N SER A 373 -13.25 1.99 23.44
CA SER A 373 -13.44 0.78 24.26
C SER A 373 -14.47 -0.20 23.66
N GLU A 374 -15.39 0.31 22.85
CA GLU A 374 -16.47 -0.48 22.23
C GLU A 374 -15.91 -1.48 21.20
N LEU A 375 -16.39 -2.73 21.24
CA LEU A 375 -15.98 -3.78 20.31
C LEU A 375 -16.92 -3.95 19.12
N SER A 376 -18.17 -3.49 19.24
CA SER A 376 -19.20 -3.70 18.21
C SER A 376 -18.99 -2.76 17.02
N ILE A 377 -18.80 -3.33 15.83
CA ILE A 377 -18.52 -2.59 14.59
C ILE A 377 -19.65 -1.61 14.23
N HIS A 378 -20.90 -1.92 14.59
CA HIS A 378 -22.07 -1.08 14.28
C HIS A 378 -22.11 0.25 15.05
N ASN A 379 -21.67 0.25 16.31
CA ASN A 379 -21.71 1.43 17.17
C ASN A 379 -20.48 2.32 17.01
N LEU A 380 -19.43 1.79 16.36
CA LEU A 380 -18.17 2.49 16.19
C LEU A 380 -18.28 3.59 15.12
N PRO A 381 -17.58 4.73 15.31
CA PRO A 381 -17.53 5.80 14.30
C PRO A 381 -16.94 5.36 12.96
N ASP A 382 -17.20 6.16 11.93
CA ASP A 382 -16.72 5.96 10.55
C ASP A 382 -15.23 6.30 10.38
N GLU A 383 -14.66 7.06 11.31
CA GLU A 383 -13.21 7.27 11.45
C GLU A 383 -12.76 6.65 12.76
N ARG A 384 -11.87 5.66 12.69
CA ARG A 384 -11.26 5.05 13.88
C ARG A 384 -9.97 4.34 13.55
N TYR A 385 -9.10 4.16 14.54
CA TYR A 385 -7.95 3.26 14.42
C TYR A 385 -7.83 2.27 15.59
N SER A 386 -7.15 1.16 15.32
CA SER A 386 -6.68 0.21 16.31
C SER A 386 -5.30 -0.29 15.92
N ALA A 387 -4.40 -0.38 16.88
CA ALA A 387 -3.03 -0.82 16.70
C ALA A 387 -2.76 -2.03 17.60
N THR A 388 -2.19 -3.08 17.03
CA THR A 388 -1.79 -4.28 17.74
C THR A 388 -0.30 -4.49 17.53
N LEU A 389 0.46 -4.47 18.62
CA LEU A 389 1.90 -4.70 18.63
C LEU A 389 2.17 -6.07 19.25
N VAL A 390 2.85 -6.96 18.54
CA VAL A 390 3.18 -8.31 18.98
C VAL A 390 4.65 -8.59 18.69
N TYR A 391 5.36 -9.24 19.60
CA TYR A 391 6.68 -9.80 19.30
C TYR A 391 6.55 -11.30 18.99
N TYR A 392 7.11 -11.73 17.86
CA TYR A 392 7.13 -13.12 17.44
C TYR A 392 8.55 -13.70 17.48
N ASP A 393 8.68 -14.81 18.19
CA ASP A 393 9.87 -15.67 18.18
C ASP A 393 9.82 -16.63 16.98
N GLU A 394 10.96 -17.15 16.55
CA GLU A 394 11.08 -18.10 15.44
C GLU A 394 10.23 -19.37 15.67
N LYS A 395 10.18 -19.86 16.92
CA LYS A 395 9.34 -21.01 17.28
C LYS A 395 7.86 -20.72 17.05
N GLN A 396 7.38 -19.55 17.49
CA GLN A 396 5.99 -19.14 17.31
C GLN A 396 5.65 -18.96 15.83
N LEU A 397 6.56 -18.38 15.05
CA LEU A 397 6.37 -18.25 13.60
C LEU A 397 6.26 -19.61 12.91
N ARG A 398 7.07 -20.60 13.31
CA ARG A 398 6.97 -21.97 12.76
C ARG A 398 5.62 -22.60 13.06
N GLU A 399 5.10 -22.45 14.28
CA GLU A 399 3.75 -22.93 14.63
C GLU A 399 2.65 -22.21 13.84
N GLN A 400 2.75 -20.90 13.67
CA GLN A 400 1.81 -20.13 12.85
C GLN A 400 1.86 -20.55 11.38
N ARG A 401 3.04 -20.81 10.82
CA ARG A 401 3.20 -21.35 9.46
C ARG A 401 2.51 -22.70 9.31
N ASN A 402 2.67 -23.60 10.27
CA ASN A 402 2.00 -24.90 10.27
C ASN A 402 0.47 -24.75 10.33
N ALA A 403 -0.05 -23.90 11.24
CA ALA A 403 -1.47 -23.63 11.36
C ALA A 403 -2.06 -23.05 10.06
N TYR A 404 -1.34 -22.13 9.43
CA TYR A 404 -1.71 -21.51 8.16
C TYR A 404 -1.76 -22.53 7.00
N CYS A 405 -0.80 -23.46 6.93
CA CYS A 405 -0.83 -24.56 5.97
C CYS A 405 -2.05 -25.47 6.16
N VAL A 406 -2.32 -25.88 7.40
CA VAL A 406 -3.50 -26.71 7.74
C VAL A 406 -4.79 -26.01 7.33
N GLN A 407 -4.92 -24.71 7.56
CA GLN A 407 -6.10 -23.94 7.18
C GLN A 407 -6.33 -23.94 5.67
N ILE A 408 -5.30 -23.73 4.84
CA ILE A 408 -5.44 -23.81 3.37
C ILE A 408 -5.87 -25.20 2.93
N ASP A 409 -5.28 -26.24 3.51
CA ASP A 409 -5.59 -27.61 3.14
C ASP A 409 -7.03 -27.98 3.56
N GLU A 410 -7.50 -27.49 4.71
CA GLU A 410 -8.91 -27.60 5.13
C GLU A 410 -9.87 -26.86 4.19
N PHE A 411 -9.52 -25.65 3.74
CA PHE A 411 -10.33 -24.92 2.75
C PHE A 411 -10.44 -25.69 1.43
N ASP A 412 -9.35 -26.29 0.95
CA ASP A 412 -9.38 -27.11 -0.26
C ASP A 412 -10.25 -28.37 -0.08
N GLN A 413 -10.16 -29.04 1.07
CA GLN A 413 -11.03 -30.17 1.39
C GLN A 413 -12.52 -29.77 1.44
N GLN A 414 -12.84 -28.64 2.07
CA GLN A 414 -14.23 -28.14 2.13
C GLN A 414 -14.74 -27.71 0.75
N ALA A 415 -13.90 -27.10 -0.08
CA ALA A 415 -14.25 -26.76 -1.45
C ALA A 415 -14.48 -28.00 -2.33
N LYS A 416 -13.70 -29.07 -2.13
CA LYS A 416 -13.93 -30.38 -2.79
C LYS A 416 -15.26 -31.00 -2.35
N LYS A 417 -15.55 -31.02 -1.04
CA LYS A 417 -16.84 -31.51 -0.53
C LYS A 417 -18.03 -30.76 -1.12
N LEU A 418 -17.94 -29.43 -1.23
CA LEU A 418 -19.01 -28.62 -1.84
C LEU A 418 -19.18 -28.98 -3.34
N TRP A 419 -18.07 -29.16 -4.05
CA TRP A 419 -18.08 -29.59 -5.44
C TRP A 419 -18.74 -30.97 -5.62
N ASP A 420 -18.39 -31.95 -4.80
CA ASP A 420 -18.97 -33.30 -4.85
C ASP A 420 -20.47 -33.32 -4.53
N VAL A 421 -20.92 -32.45 -3.61
CA VAL A 421 -22.35 -32.29 -3.31
C VAL A 421 -23.07 -31.66 -4.50
N TYR A 422 -22.49 -30.62 -5.09
CA TYR A 422 -23.02 -30.00 -6.30
C TYR A 422 -23.14 -31.00 -7.44
N GLU A 423 -22.12 -31.83 -7.69
CA GLU A 423 -22.17 -32.85 -8.75
C GLU A 423 -23.32 -33.85 -8.54
N ARG A 424 -23.54 -34.33 -7.31
CA ARG A 424 -24.66 -35.23 -7.00
C ARG A 424 -26.03 -34.57 -7.20
N VAL A 425 -26.17 -33.30 -6.80
CA VAL A 425 -27.41 -32.54 -7.00
C VAL A 425 -27.65 -32.31 -8.49
N HIS A 426 -26.61 -31.99 -9.24
CA HIS A 426 -26.68 -31.83 -10.69
C HIS A 426 -27.09 -33.15 -11.38
N GLU A 427 -26.53 -34.30 -10.96
CA GLU A 427 -26.94 -35.62 -11.46
C GLU A 427 -28.40 -35.96 -11.13
N ALA A 428 -28.88 -35.63 -9.94
CA ALA A 428 -30.28 -35.82 -9.55
C ALA A 428 -31.24 -34.97 -10.40
N HIS A 429 -30.95 -33.68 -10.52
CA HIS A 429 -31.74 -32.75 -11.33
C HIS A 429 -31.72 -33.12 -12.82
N LYS A 430 -30.57 -33.64 -13.30
CA LYS A 430 -30.46 -34.21 -14.63
C LYS A 430 -31.34 -35.44 -14.83
N ALA A 431 -31.38 -36.35 -13.86
CA ALA A 431 -32.24 -37.53 -13.93
C ALA A 431 -33.73 -37.14 -14.00
N GLU A 432 -34.12 -36.05 -13.33
CA GLU A 432 -35.47 -35.50 -13.38
C GLU A 432 -35.81 -34.82 -14.72
N GLN A 433 -34.88 -34.06 -15.30
CA GLN A 433 -35.11 -33.29 -16.53
C GLN A 433 -34.76 -34.03 -17.83
N GLY A 434 -33.97 -35.10 -17.76
CA GLY A 434 -33.67 -35.98 -18.91
C GLY A 434 -32.72 -35.39 -19.96
N PHE A 435 -31.96 -34.34 -19.67
CA PHE A 435 -30.98 -33.78 -20.62
C PHE A 435 -29.66 -34.57 -20.65
N LEU A 436 -29.05 -34.68 -21.84
CA LEU A 436 -27.77 -35.35 -22.07
C LEU A 436 -26.62 -34.35 -21.93
N ASP A 437 -25.58 -34.74 -21.20
CA ASP A 437 -24.37 -33.94 -20.98
C ASP A 437 -23.16 -34.60 -21.67
N TYR A 438 -22.09 -33.83 -21.92
CA TYR A 438 -20.88 -34.34 -22.59
C TYR A 438 -20.32 -35.58 -21.90
N GLN A 439 -20.34 -35.65 -20.56
CA GLN A 439 -19.90 -36.86 -19.84
C GLN A 439 -20.80 -38.08 -20.08
N SER A 440 -22.12 -37.89 -20.23
CA SER A 440 -23.04 -38.99 -20.56
C SER A 440 -22.87 -39.43 -22.01
N VAL A 441 -22.68 -38.49 -22.93
CA VAL A 441 -22.35 -38.76 -24.33
C VAL A 441 -20.99 -39.49 -24.39
N ALA A 442 -19.97 -39.01 -23.69
CA ALA A 442 -18.68 -39.66 -23.58
C ALA A 442 -18.81 -41.08 -23.03
N LYS A 443 -19.58 -41.32 -21.95
CA LYS A 443 -19.83 -42.68 -21.45
C LYS A 443 -20.56 -43.55 -22.47
N MET A 444 -21.51 -43.01 -23.24
CA MET A 444 -22.23 -43.75 -24.27
C MET A 444 -21.36 -44.10 -25.49
N PHE A 445 -20.45 -43.20 -25.90
CA PHE A 445 -19.66 -43.35 -27.13
C PHE A 445 -18.22 -43.87 -26.90
N LEU A 446 -17.61 -43.57 -25.75
CA LEU A 446 -16.27 -44.05 -25.33
C LEU A 446 -16.34 -45.23 -24.34
N GLY A 447 -17.44 -45.40 -23.60
CA GLY A 447 -17.62 -46.45 -22.59
C GLY A 447 -17.86 -47.86 -23.14
N GLY A 448 -17.57 -48.12 -24.41
CA GLY A 448 -17.64 -49.45 -25.02
C GLY A 448 -16.54 -50.42 -24.57
N ALA A 449 -15.79 -50.12 -23.51
CA ALA A 449 -14.62 -50.90 -23.09
C ALA A 449 -14.49 -51.09 -21.56
N GLU A 450 -15.58 -51.28 -20.82
CA GLU A 450 -15.53 -51.92 -19.50
C GLU A 450 -16.54 -53.08 -19.42
N PRO A 451 -16.11 -54.31 -19.07
CA PRO A 451 -17.03 -55.44 -18.95
C PRO A 451 -17.90 -55.25 -17.71
N ALA A 452 -19.22 -55.34 -17.93
CA ALA A 452 -20.24 -55.30 -16.89
C ALA A 452 -19.91 -56.26 -15.73
N ALA A 453 -19.52 -55.70 -14.58
CA ALA A 453 -19.53 -56.41 -13.30
C ALA A 453 -20.99 -56.73 -12.96
N LYS A 454 -21.31 -58.03 -12.96
CA LYS A 454 -22.64 -58.55 -12.67
C LYS A 454 -23.03 -58.26 -11.23
N ASP A 455 -24.25 -57.77 -11.08
CA ASP A 455 -25.05 -57.79 -9.84
C ASP A 455 -25.05 -59.19 -9.19
N GLU A 456 -24.37 -59.35 -8.06
CA GLU A 456 -24.64 -60.45 -7.13
C GLU A 456 -25.40 -59.93 -5.91
N ARG A 457 -26.74 -59.98 -6.02
CA ARG A 457 -27.64 -59.96 -4.87
C ARG A 457 -27.38 -61.21 -4.04
N GLY A 458 -26.75 -61.04 -2.89
CA GLY A 458 -26.46 -62.09 -1.93
C GLY A 458 -27.71 -62.87 -1.47
N LYS A 459 -27.71 -64.17 -1.76
CA LYS A 459 -28.38 -65.19 -0.93
C LYS A 459 -27.56 -65.41 0.34
N ARG A 460 -28.25 -65.63 1.45
CA ARG A 460 -27.72 -65.86 2.79
C ARG A 460 -26.74 -67.05 2.83
N GLY A 461 -25.60 -66.83 3.49
CA GLY A 461 -24.86 -67.85 4.25
C GLY A 461 -23.49 -68.27 3.71
N SER A 462 -22.42 -67.59 4.14
CA SER A 462 -21.12 -68.16 4.58
C SER A 462 -20.06 -67.05 4.73
N ASP A 463 -19.52 -66.88 5.93
CA ASP A 463 -18.29 -66.10 6.23
C ASP A 463 -17.03 -66.91 5.83
N PRO A 464 -15.77 -66.36 5.85
CA PRO A 464 -15.32 -64.98 6.02
C PRO A 464 -14.35 -64.50 4.90
N GLN A 465 -14.24 -63.18 4.84
CA GLN A 465 -13.32 -62.29 4.11
C GLN A 465 -11.92 -62.81 3.73
N PRO A 466 -11.43 -62.50 2.52
CA PRO A 466 -10.03 -62.18 2.31
C PRO A 466 -9.85 -60.67 2.12
N VAL A 467 -9.00 -60.12 2.98
CA VAL A 467 -8.18 -58.91 2.89
C VAL A 467 -8.37 -58.07 1.62
N ALA A 468 -8.87 -56.85 1.84
CA ALA A 468 -8.83 -55.77 0.86
C ALA A 468 -7.39 -55.55 0.38
N GLU A 469 -7.16 -55.76 -0.90
CA GLU A 469 -5.99 -55.20 -1.58
C GLU A 469 -6.05 -53.67 -1.47
N PRO A 470 -4.90 -53.00 -1.23
CA PRO A 470 -4.88 -51.57 -1.02
C PRO A 470 -5.40 -50.87 -2.27
N VAL A 471 -6.41 -50.01 -2.06
CA VAL A 471 -6.94 -49.06 -3.04
C VAL A 471 -5.79 -48.50 -3.87
N GLU A 472 -5.70 -48.93 -5.13
CA GLU A 472 -4.83 -48.31 -6.11
C GLU A 472 -5.10 -46.81 -6.07
N ALA A 473 -4.05 -46.03 -5.81
CA ALA A 473 -4.12 -44.59 -5.75
C ALA A 473 -4.89 -44.09 -6.98
N ALA A 474 -6.01 -43.41 -6.74
CA ALA A 474 -6.84 -42.83 -7.78
C ALA A 474 -5.93 -42.15 -8.83
N PRO A 475 -6.11 -42.44 -10.14
CA PRO A 475 -5.28 -41.83 -11.15
C PRO A 475 -5.36 -40.31 -10.96
N VAL A 476 -4.19 -39.68 -10.74
CA VAL A 476 -4.09 -38.24 -10.57
C VAL A 476 -4.75 -37.63 -11.79
N LYS A 477 -5.93 -37.02 -11.61
CA LYS A 477 -6.70 -36.40 -12.68
C LYS A 477 -5.78 -35.33 -13.29
N GLU A 478 -5.18 -35.63 -14.44
CA GLU A 478 -4.13 -34.80 -15.06
C GLU A 478 -4.69 -33.44 -15.55
N TRP A 479 -6.02 -33.32 -15.62
CA TRP A 479 -6.72 -32.13 -16.05
C TRP A 479 -7.80 -31.72 -15.04
N ASP A 480 -7.68 -30.49 -14.53
CA ASP A 480 -8.68 -29.83 -13.70
C ASP A 480 -9.24 -28.63 -14.48
N GLU A 481 -10.57 -28.52 -14.60
CA GLU A 481 -11.25 -27.42 -15.30
C GLU A 481 -10.97 -26.03 -14.69
N VAL A 482 -10.37 -26.01 -13.50
CA VAL A 482 -10.16 -24.81 -12.68
C VAL A 482 -8.83 -24.11 -13.00
N PHE A 483 -7.76 -24.87 -13.29
CA PHE A 483 -6.42 -24.31 -13.45
C PHE A 483 -5.47 -25.26 -14.18
N PHE A 484 -4.50 -24.69 -14.90
CA PHE A 484 -3.44 -25.47 -15.55
C PHE A 484 -2.50 -26.15 -14.55
N VAL A 485 -1.96 -27.31 -14.91
CA VAL A 485 -0.96 -28.00 -14.08
C VAL A 485 0.27 -27.11 -13.88
N GLN A 486 0.64 -26.90 -12.61
CA GLN A 486 1.75 -26.03 -12.25
C GLN A 486 3.08 -26.78 -12.22
N PRO A 487 4.20 -26.08 -12.48
CA PRO A 487 5.53 -26.65 -12.33
C PRO A 487 5.78 -27.02 -10.85
N LYS A 488 6.62 -28.05 -10.63
CA LYS A 488 7.05 -28.41 -9.27
C LYS A 488 7.89 -27.27 -8.69
N LYS A 489 7.48 -26.77 -7.52
CA LYS A 489 8.21 -25.72 -6.80
C LYS A 489 9.61 -26.19 -6.38
N SER A 490 10.57 -25.26 -6.46
CA SER A 490 11.94 -25.47 -5.97
C SER A 490 11.97 -25.62 -4.44
N GLU A 491 13.05 -26.20 -3.88
CA GLU A 491 13.20 -26.33 -2.42
C GLU A 491 13.21 -24.97 -1.71
N MET A 492 13.82 -23.95 -2.31
CA MET A 492 13.81 -22.58 -1.77
C MET A 492 12.42 -21.95 -1.77
N GLU A 493 11.61 -22.23 -2.79
CA GLU A 493 10.23 -21.75 -2.88
C GLU A 493 9.31 -22.47 -1.88
N LYS A 494 9.61 -23.73 -1.53
CA LYS A 494 8.88 -24.45 -0.48
C LYS A 494 9.15 -23.86 0.90
N LEU A 495 10.35 -23.33 1.13
CA LEU A 495 10.69 -22.66 2.39
C LEU A 495 10.00 -21.29 2.53
N ASN A 496 9.73 -20.60 1.42
CA ASN A 496 9.10 -19.29 1.37
C ASN A 496 7.86 -19.28 0.44
N ASP A 497 6.87 -20.12 0.74
CA ASP A 497 5.68 -20.23 -0.13
C ASP A 497 4.74 -19.02 0.06
N THR A 498 4.37 -18.41 -1.07
CA THR A 498 3.44 -17.28 -1.12
C THR A 498 1.97 -17.74 -1.18
N PHE A 499 1.73 -19.03 -1.48
CA PHE A 499 0.40 -19.63 -1.68
C PHE A 499 -0.50 -18.90 -2.69
N ALA A 500 0.04 -17.97 -3.48
CA ALA A 500 -0.73 -17.12 -4.39
C ALA A 500 -1.48 -17.96 -5.44
N GLU A 501 -0.83 -19.02 -5.91
CA GLU A 501 -1.37 -20.00 -6.85
C GLU A 501 -2.56 -20.77 -6.28
N ARG A 502 -2.40 -21.34 -5.09
CA ARG A 502 -3.49 -22.07 -4.40
C ARG A 502 -4.66 -21.15 -4.10
N ARG A 503 -4.38 -19.89 -3.71
CA ARG A 503 -5.43 -18.89 -3.49
C ARG A 503 -6.20 -18.57 -4.78
N LYS A 504 -5.50 -18.40 -5.90
CA LYS A 504 -6.12 -18.20 -7.22
C LYS A 504 -6.96 -19.41 -7.64
N TYR A 505 -6.46 -20.63 -7.41
CA TYR A 505 -7.20 -21.87 -7.66
C TYR A 505 -8.52 -21.91 -6.89
N LEU A 506 -8.49 -21.68 -5.57
CA LEU A 506 -9.70 -21.68 -4.74
C LEU A 506 -10.68 -20.57 -5.14
N THR A 507 -10.18 -19.38 -5.43
CA THR A 507 -11.03 -18.24 -5.87
C THR A 507 -11.76 -18.58 -7.16
N ARG A 508 -11.05 -19.12 -8.17
CA ARG A 508 -11.68 -19.54 -9.43
C ARG A 508 -12.63 -20.70 -9.22
N LYS A 509 -12.31 -21.65 -8.33
CA LYS A 509 -13.19 -22.77 -7.99
C LYS A 509 -14.52 -22.29 -7.43
N PHE A 510 -14.51 -21.31 -6.53
CA PHE A 510 -15.74 -20.70 -6.00
C PHE A 510 -16.53 -19.95 -7.09
N GLN A 511 -15.85 -19.20 -7.97
CA GLN A 511 -16.50 -18.52 -9.11
C GLN A 511 -17.16 -19.51 -10.08
N LEU A 512 -16.46 -20.60 -10.43
CA LEU A 512 -16.99 -21.65 -11.29
C LEU A 512 -18.17 -22.37 -10.65
N LEU A 513 -18.10 -22.67 -9.34
CA LEU A 513 -19.23 -23.25 -8.61
C LEU A 513 -20.45 -22.33 -8.64
N ARG A 514 -20.26 -21.02 -8.43
CA ARG A 514 -21.36 -20.05 -8.50
C ARG A 514 -21.98 -20.00 -9.90
N GLY A 515 -21.16 -20.00 -10.94
CA GLY A 515 -21.65 -20.09 -12.33
C GLY A 515 -22.43 -21.38 -12.60
N LYS A 516 -21.88 -22.53 -12.20
CA LYS A 516 -22.50 -23.85 -12.37
C LYS A 516 -23.84 -23.98 -11.62
N ILE A 517 -23.93 -23.47 -10.39
CA ILE A 517 -25.20 -23.41 -9.63
C ILE A 517 -26.22 -22.53 -10.36
N HIS A 518 -25.80 -21.36 -10.86
CA HIS A 518 -26.67 -20.47 -11.62
C HIS A 518 -27.19 -21.12 -12.91
N ASP A 519 -26.34 -21.83 -13.66
CA ASP A 519 -26.73 -22.48 -14.90
C ASP A 519 -27.69 -23.66 -14.69
N THR A 520 -27.53 -24.40 -13.59
CA THR A 520 -28.38 -25.55 -13.25
C THR A 520 -29.78 -25.13 -12.85
N PHE A 521 -29.90 -24.13 -11.98
CA PHE A 521 -31.18 -23.73 -11.40
C PHE A 521 -31.81 -22.52 -12.09
N LYS A 522 -31.07 -21.74 -12.89
CA LYS A 522 -31.52 -20.53 -13.60
C LYS A 522 -32.37 -19.61 -12.72
N TYR A 523 -33.68 -19.60 -12.93
CA TYR A 523 -34.66 -18.77 -12.21
C TYR A 523 -35.35 -19.49 -11.05
N ASP A 524 -35.23 -20.82 -10.97
CA ASP A 524 -35.86 -21.61 -9.92
C ASP A 524 -35.01 -21.55 -8.64
N ASN A 525 -35.68 -21.38 -7.50
CA ASN A 525 -35.05 -21.30 -6.19
C ASN A 525 -35.49 -22.47 -5.30
N PRO A 526 -35.12 -23.72 -5.63
CA PRO A 526 -35.38 -24.86 -4.76
C PRO A 526 -34.59 -24.73 -3.45
N PRO A 527 -35.02 -25.43 -2.37
CA PRO A 527 -34.34 -25.38 -1.08
C PRO A 527 -32.87 -25.83 -1.17
N GLU A 528 -32.56 -26.75 -2.08
CA GLU A 528 -31.19 -27.23 -2.33
C GLU A 528 -30.26 -26.12 -2.82
N ARG A 529 -30.74 -25.27 -3.74
CA ARG A 529 -29.99 -24.11 -4.23
C ARG A 529 -29.68 -23.14 -3.10
N LEU A 530 -30.67 -22.82 -2.27
CA LEU A 530 -30.50 -21.91 -1.15
C LEU A 530 -29.42 -22.39 -0.17
N ILE A 531 -29.38 -23.71 0.12
CA ILE A 531 -28.37 -24.30 1.00
C ILE A 531 -26.98 -24.26 0.37
N LEU A 532 -26.88 -24.56 -0.94
CA LEU A 532 -25.61 -24.49 -1.67
C LEU A 532 -25.06 -23.06 -1.73
N ASP A 533 -25.93 -22.08 -2.03
CA ASP A 533 -25.57 -20.65 -2.07
C ASP A 533 -25.13 -20.17 -0.69
N GLN A 534 -25.89 -20.48 0.38
CA GLN A 534 -25.50 -20.14 1.76
C GLN A 534 -24.14 -20.75 2.15
N ARG A 535 -23.88 -22.00 1.75
CA ARG A 535 -22.60 -22.66 2.06
C ARG A 535 -21.45 -22.03 1.28
N LEU A 536 -21.68 -21.69 0.01
CA LEU A 536 -20.70 -21.03 -0.84
C LEU A 536 -20.37 -19.64 -0.29
N ASP A 537 -21.37 -18.84 0.06
CA ASP A 537 -21.21 -17.50 0.64
C ASP A 537 -20.44 -17.55 1.97
N PHE A 538 -20.74 -18.54 2.81
CA PHE A 538 -19.99 -18.77 4.05
C PHE A 538 -18.52 -19.08 3.77
N LEU A 539 -18.23 -20.01 2.86
CA LEU A 539 -16.85 -20.39 2.53
C LEU A 539 -16.09 -19.23 1.89
N GLU A 540 -16.72 -18.50 0.97
CA GLU A 540 -16.14 -17.31 0.33
C GLU A 540 -15.85 -16.22 1.38
N GLY A 541 -16.79 -15.93 2.28
CA GLY A 541 -16.59 -14.95 3.34
C GLY A 541 -15.47 -15.32 4.34
N GLN A 542 -15.37 -16.60 4.72
CA GLN A 542 -14.27 -17.08 5.56
C GLN A 542 -12.93 -17.06 4.81
N PHE A 543 -12.93 -17.42 3.53
CA PHE A 543 -11.74 -17.40 2.70
C PHE A 543 -11.23 -15.97 2.43
N GLU A 544 -12.13 -15.00 2.26
CA GLU A 544 -11.75 -13.59 2.21
C GLU A 544 -11.15 -13.10 3.52
N THR A 545 -11.73 -13.49 4.65
CA THR A 545 -11.19 -13.16 5.98
C THR A 545 -9.78 -13.76 6.16
N TYR A 546 -9.59 -15.00 5.73
CA TYR A 546 -8.29 -15.66 5.69
C TYR A 546 -7.30 -14.94 4.75
N ASN A 547 -7.75 -14.54 3.56
CA ASN A 547 -6.94 -13.78 2.62
C ASN A 547 -6.53 -12.41 3.15
N ARG A 548 -7.28 -11.82 4.09
CA ARG A 548 -6.91 -10.58 4.79
C ARG A 548 -5.79 -10.80 5.81
N GLN A 549 -5.66 -11.99 6.40
CA GLN A 549 -4.55 -12.31 7.29
C GLN A 549 -3.19 -12.27 6.57
N VAL A 550 -2.14 -11.95 7.33
CA VAL A 550 -0.77 -11.92 6.84
C VAL A 550 -0.26 -13.34 6.68
N ASN A 551 0.48 -13.60 5.60
CA ASN A 551 1.15 -14.88 5.40
C ASN A 551 2.33 -14.99 6.39
N PRO A 552 2.35 -15.95 7.33
CA PRO A 552 3.44 -16.10 8.31
C PRO A 552 4.81 -16.43 7.67
N TYR A 553 4.84 -16.89 6.42
CA TYR A 553 6.08 -17.11 5.68
C TYR A 553 6.76 -15.81 5.24
N HIS A 554 6.02 -14.70 5.16
CA HIS A 554 6.59 -13.38 4.86
C HIS A 554 7.11 -12.68 6.12
N LEU A 555 6.82 -13.22 7.31
CA LEU A 555 7.28 -12.68 8.58
C LEU A 555 8.66 -13.23 8.95
N ARG A 556 9.50 -12.32 9.44
CA ARG A 556 10.75 -12.62 10.15
C ARG A 556 10.52 -12.51 11.66
N ALA A 557 11.33 -13.20 12.46
CA ALA A 557 11.29 -13.04 13.91
C ALA A 557 11.60 -11.59 14.29
N GLY A 558 10.87 -11.05 15.27
CA GLY A 558 10.93 -9.65 15.64
C GLY A 558 9.59 -9.04 16.04
N LEU A 559 9.46 -7.74 15.83
CA LEU A 559 8.32 -6.94 16.26
C LEU A 559 7.34 -6.74 15.09
N PHE A 560 6.11 -7.22 15.28
CA PHE A 560 5.01 -7.10 14.34
C PHE A 560 4.01 -6.04 14.82
N LEU A 561 3.75 -5.03 13.99
CA LEU A 561 2.77 -3.98 14.22
C LEU A 561 1.66 -4.09 13.16
N GLU A 562 0.45 -4.38 13.62
CA GLU A 562 -0.76 -4.40 12.81
C GLU A 562 -1.61 -3.18 13.14
N ILE A 563 -1.90 -2.33 12.14
CA ILE A 563 -2.75 -1.16 12.28
C ILE A 563 -3.98 -1.36 11.42
N ASN A 564 -5.15 -1.39 12.06
CA ASN A 564 -6.44 -1.44 11.42
C ASN A 564 -7.11 -0.06 11.56
N LEU A 565 -7.28 0.61 10.44
CA LEU A 565 -7.87 1.94 10.30
C LEU A 565 -9.18 1.81 9.53
N THR A 566 -10.23 2.49 9.98
CA THR A 566 -11.42 2.76 9.17
C THR A 566 -11.47 4.26 8.93
N THR A 567 -11.61 4.68 7.68
CA THR A 567 -11.60 6.10 7.31
C THR A 567 -12.62 6.40 6.21
N ILE A 568 -12.97 7.67 6.09
CA ILE A 568 -13.85 8.18 5.03
C ILE A 568 -12.96 8.59 3.86
N LYS A 569 -13.24 8.07 2.65
CA LYS A 569 -12.45 8.29 1.42
C LYS A 569 -12.11 9.77 1.14
N ARG A 570 -12.94 10.71 1.58
CA ARG A 570 -12.77 12.16 1.33
C ARG A 570 -11.94 12.91 2.37
N LYS A 571 -11.85 12.42 3.60
CA LYS A 571 -11.29 13.21 4.72
C LYS A 571 -9.81 12.94 4.95
N GLU A 572 -9.34 11.70 4.75
CA GLU A 572 -7.92 11.26 4.85
C GLU A 572 -7.11 11.71 6.09
N ASN A 573 -7.68 12.44 7.05
CA ASN A 573 -6.96 13.04 8.17
C ASN A 573 -6.39 11.97 9.10
N THR A 574 -7.19 10.96 9.44
CA THR A 574 -6.76 9.83 10.27
C THR A 574 -5.65 9.03 9.59
N MET A 575 -5.73 8.89 8.26
CA MET A 575 -4.74 8.22 7.43
C MET A 575 -3.37 8.92 7.51
N GLN A 576 -3.35 10.25 7.40
CA GLN A 576 -2.13 11.06 7.48
C GLN A 576 -1.54 11.05 8.90
N ALA A 577 -2.39 11.17 9.92
CA ALA A 577 -1.94 11.13 11.30
C ALA A 577 -1.29 9.78 11.64
N VAL A 578 -1.88 8.66 11.20
CA VAL A 578 -1.33 7.31 11.41
C VAL A 578 -0.01 7.13 10.66
N SER A 579 0.12 7.65 9.44
CA SER A 579 1.38 7.61 8.69
C SER A 579 2.53 8.32 9.42
N ASN A 580 2.26 9.49 10.01
CA ASN A 580 3.23 10.21 10.82
C ASN A 580 3.63 9.40 12.07
N VAL A 581 2.65 8.78 12.74
CA VAL A 581 2.89 7.90 13.90
C VAL A 581 3.78 6.72 13.54
N ILE A 582 3.50 6.05 12.42
CA ILE A 582 4.30 4.91 11.97
C ILE A 582 5.73 5.33 11.69
N THR A 583 5.93 6.46 11.01
CA THR A 583 7.26 6.94 10.63
C THR A 583 8.08 7.30 11.87
N GLU A 584 7.49 8.02 12.83
CA GLU A 584 8.13 8.36 14.10
C GLU A 584 8.38 7.11 14.96
N PHE A 585 7.46 6.15 14.95
CA PHE A 585 7.60 4.90 15.70
C PHE A 585 8.74 4.04 15.17
N LEU A 586 8.82 3.87 13.85
CA LEU A 586 9.90 3.12 13.21
C LEU A 586 11.24 3.79 13.51
N ALA A 587 11.36 5.11 13.36
CA ALA A 587 12.58 5.84 13.72
C ALA A 587 12.98 5.71 15.20
N SER A 588 12.01 5.49 16.11
CA SER A 588 12.29 5.31 17.54
C SER A 588 12.70 3.88 17.91
N VAL A 589 12.35 2.87 17.11
CA VAL A 589 12.50 1.46 17.46
C VAL A 589 13.54 0.75 16.60
N SER A 590 13.68 1.15 15.34
CA SER A 590 14.67 0.61 14.42
C SER A 590 15.86 1.56 14.24
N THR A 591 17.04 0.99 14.02
CA THR A 591 18.24 1.73 13.60
C THR A 591 18.17 2.21 12.15
N GLY A 592 17.12 1.82 11.41
CA GLY A 592 17.09 1.87 9.95
C GLY A 592 17.97 0.78 9.31
N PHE A 593 17.77 0.55 8.01
CA PHE A 593 18.68 -0.27 7.20
C PHE A 593 19.79 0.64 6.66
N SER A 594 21.00 0.53 7.20
CA SER A 594 22.20 1.09 6.58
C SER A 594 22.60 0.18 5.41
N ASP A 595 22.13 0.49 4.20
CA ASP A 595 22.67 -0.15 3.02
C ASP A 595 24.12 0.33 2.85
N LEU A 596 25.08 -0.52 3.21
CA LEU A 596 26.51 -0.28 2.99
C LEU A 596 26.80 0.15 1.54
N SER A 597 25.99 -0.31 0.57
CA SER A 597 26.09 0.11 -0.83
C SER A 597 25.65 1.56 -1.03
N ARG A 598 24.61 2.02 -0.32
CA ARG A 598 24.10 3.40 -0.38
C ARG A 598 25.05 4.37 0.33
N GLU A 599 25.58 3.99 1.50
CA GLU A 599 26.60 4.77 2.19
C GLU A 599 27.84 4.94 1.33
N LYS A 600 28.36 3.87 0.72
CA LYS A 600 29.49 3.94 -0.21
C LYS A 600 29.20 4.81 -1.42
N HIS A 601 27.97 4.82 -1.92
CA HIS A 601 27.57 5.68 -3.03
C HIS A 601 27.46 7.15 -2.62
N LEU A 602 27.03 7.44 -1.39
CA LEU A 602 27.00 8.79 -0.83
C LEU A 602 28.42 9.30 -0.54
N GLU A 603 29.28 8.47 0.03
CA GLU A 603 30.70 8.76 0.24
C GLU A 603 31.42 9.04 -1.08
N ALA A 604 31.18 8.22 -2.11
CA ALA A 604 31.70 8.45 -3.45
C ALA A 604 31.16 9.76 -4.06
N ALA A 605 29.88 10.06 -3.89
CA ALA A 605 29.29 11.31 -4.37
C ALA A 605 29.84 12.55 -3.64
N THR A 606 30.14 12.45 -2.34
CA THR A 606 30.80 13.52 -1.58
C THR A 606 32.28 13.66 -1.92
N ALA A 607 32.96 12.56 -2.28
CA ALA A 607 34.34 12.58 -2.75
C ALA A 607 34.46 13.26 -4.12
N ASP A 608 33.51 13.04 -5.03
CA ASP A 608 33.46 13.71 -6.34
C ASP A 608 33.19 15.22 -6.23
N GLN A 609 32.51 15.69 -5.16
CA GLN A 609 32.28 17.12 -4.90
C GLN A 609 33.54 17.86 -4.42
N TYR A 610 34.56 17.14 -3.93
CA TYR A 610 35.83 17.72 -3.46
C TYR A 610 36.99 17.40 -4.40
N THR A 611 36.84 17.73 -5.68
CA THR A 611 38.00 17.97 -6.55
C THR A 611 38.27 19.48 -6.60
N PRO A 612 39.24 20.02 -5.84
CA PRO A 612 39.64 21.42 -6.00
C PRO A 612 40.21 21.59 -7.41
N SER A 613 39.51 22.35 -8.26
CA SER A 613 39.85 22.59 -9.67
C SER A 613 41.07 23.49 -9.89
N PHE A 614 42.01 23.53 -8.95
CA PHE A 614 43.27 24.28 -9.04
C PHE A 614 44.46 23.34 -8.90
N VAL A 615 44.70 22.53 -9.92
CA VAL A 615 46.05 22.03 -10.19
C VAL A 615 46.77 23.12 -10.98
N GLY A 616 47.70 23.80 -10.31
CA GLY A 616 48.57 24.80 -10.94
C GLY A 616 49.39 24.19 -12.07
N SER A 617 49.47 24.92 -13.18
CA SER A 617 50.24 24.55 -14.38
C SER A 617 51.68 24.19 -14.02
N PRO A 618 52.26 23.08 -14.55
CA PRO A 618 53.66 22.76 -14.32
C PRO A 618 54.54 23.85 -14.91
N GLY A 619 55.41 24.39 -14.06
CA GLY A 619 56.24 25.55 -14.33
C GLY A 619 57.21 25.36 -15.50
N LEU A 620 57.38 26.45 -16.26
CA LEU A 620 58.47 26.63 -17.21
C LEU A 620 59.82 26.42 -16.53
N THR A 621 60.60 25.50 -17.08
CA THR A 621 62.02 25.35 -16.80
C THR A 621 62.79 26.55 -17.39
N ALA A 622 63.17 27.50 -16.53
CA ALA A 622 64.19 28.48 -16.87
C ALA A 622 65.58 27.91 -16.54
N ARG A 623 66.38 27.74 -17.59
CA ARG A 623 67.83 27.52 -17.54
C ARG A 623 68.51 28.66 -16.78
N THR A 624 69.28 28.34 -15.75
CA THR A 624 70.76 28.48 -15.62
C THR A 624 71.16 28.26 -14.18
#